data_AF-A0A6J7RD18-F1
#
_entry.id   AF-A0A6J7RD18-F1
#
_cell.length_a   1.000
_cell.length_b   1.000
_cell.length_c   1.000
_cell.angle_alpha   90.00
_cell.angle_beta   90.00
_cell.angle_gamma   90.00
#
_symmetry.space_group_name_H-M   'P 1'
#
loop_
_entity.id
_entity.type
_entity.pdbx_description
1 polymer ?
#
loop_
_entity_poly.entity_id
_entity_poly.type
_entity_poly.pdbx_seq_one_letter_code
_entity_poly.pdbx_strand_id
1 'polypeptide(L)'
;MALKLARNATGYAMMVAVHEAMELAHRSGVDLALLRHTISETGVFDQSLAPFTLGGPEPLPPDADPAVRAALEHTNRLADKDLDQALHLAARVGAPVPMLTEVRRTFHHSVRV
;
A
#
# COMPACT_ATOMS: atom_id res chain seq x y z
N MET A 1 19.48 9.06 -15.77
CA MET A 1 18.11 9.04 -16.34
C MET A 1 17.19 8.08 -15.61
N ALA A 2 17.57 6.80 -15.45
CA ALA A 2 16.76 5.79 -14.75
C ALA A 2 16.30 6.19 -13.34
N LEU A 3 17.20 6.72 -12.49
CA LEU A 3 16.86 7.18 -11.13
C LEU A 3 15.71 8.20 -11.11
N LYS A 4 15.78 9.21 -11.97
CA LYS A 4 14.74 10.25 -12.08
C LYS A 4 13.41 9.63 -12.49
N LEU A 5 13.43 8.71 -13.46
CA LEU A 5 12.22 8.03 -13.94
C LEU A 5 11.60 7.17 -12.84
N ALA A 6 12.40 6.39 -12.12
CA ALA A 6 11.94 5.59 -10.98
C ALA A 6 11.31 6.47 -9.90
N ARG A 7 12.00 7.53 -9.47
CA ARG A 7 11.50 8.50 -8.48
C ARG A 7 10.17 9.11 -8.92
N ASN A 8 10.08 9.56 -10.18
CA ASN A 8 8.87 10.21 -10.67
C ASN A 8 7.71 9.21 -10.79
N ALA A 9 7.96 7.99 -11.27
CA ALA A 9 6.96 6.94 -11.31
C ALA A 9 6.41 6.61 -9.91
N THR A 10 7.27 6.49 -8.90
CA THR A 10 6.84 6.33 -7.50
C THR A 10 5.93 7.49 -7.06
N GLY A 11 6.33 8.74 -7.32
CA GLY A 11 5.52 9.90 -6.95
C GLY A 11 4.15 9.90 -7.62
N TYR A 12 4.07 9.61 -8.92
CA TYR A 12 2.78 9.56 -9.63
C TYR A 12 1.89 8.40 -9.16
N ALA A 13 2.47 7.23 -8.88
CA ALA A 13 1.72 6.11 -8.31
C ALA A 13 1.14 6.49 -6.93
N MET A 14 1.92 7.12 -6.06
CA MET A 14 1.43 7.59 -4.76
C MET A 14 0.30 8.62 -4.91
N MET A 15 0.37 9.52 -5.89
CA MET A 15 -0.71 10.48 -6.16
C MET A 15 -2.01 9.78 -6.54
N VAL A 16 -1.95 8.73 -7.37
CA VAL A 16 -3.14 7.93 -7.73
C VAL A 16 -3.67 7.18 -6.52
N ALA A 17 -2.80 6.55 -5.72
CA ALA A 17 -3.21 5.84 -4.51
C ALA A 17 -3.93 6.76 -3.51
N VAL A 18 -3.40 7.96 -3.28
CA VAL A 18 -4.04 8.96 -2.41
C VAL A 18 -5.38 9.42 -3.00
N HIS A 19 -5.46 9.64 -4.31
CA HIS A 19 -6.72 10.01 -4.95
C HIS A 19 -7.79 8.93 -4.81
N GLU A 20 -7.46 7.66 -5.01
CA GLU A 20 -8.40 6.55 -4.81
C GLU A 20 -8.82 6.42 -3.34
N ALA A 21 -7.92 6.68 -2.39
CA ALA A 21 -8.26 6.76 -0.97
C ALA A 21 -9.22 7.92 -0.66
N MET A 22 -9.05 9.08 -1.32
CA MET A 22 -9.98 10.21 -1.21
C MET A 22 -11.36 9.86 -1.78
N GLU A 23 -11.44 9.19 -2.93
CA GLU A 23 -12.71 8.73 -3.50
C GLU A 23 -13.44 7.76 -2.55
N LEU A 24 -12.71 6.79 -1.99
CA LEU A 24 -13.27 5.83 -1.04
C LEU A 24 -13.78 6.53 0.23
N ALA A 25 -12.99 7.45 0.79
CA ALA A 25 -13.36 8.23 1.97
C ALA A 25 -14.57 9.12 1.72
N HIS A 26 -14.54 9.92 0.65
CA HIS A 26 -15.59 10.86 0.29
C HIS A 26 -16.94 10.14 0.09
N ARG A 27 -16.95 9.05 -0.68
CA ARG A 27 -18.17 8.26 -0.93
C ARG A 27 -18.67 7.49 0.29
N SER A 28 -17.79 7.26 1.27
CA SER A 28 -18.14 6.67 2.57
C SER A 28 -18.56 7.70 3.62
N GLY A 29 -18.60 9.00 3.27
CA GLY A 29 -18.94 10.07 4.21
C GLY A 29 -17.83 10.43 5.20
N VAL A 30 -16.59 9.99 4.95
CA VAL A 30 -15.42 10.35 5.76
C VAL A 30 -14.88 11.70 5.31
N ASP A 31 -14.63 12.59 6.28
CA ASP A 31 -14.03 13.90 6.04
C ASP A 31 -12.60 13.76 5.48
N LEU A 32 -12.31 14.41 4.36
CA LEU A 32 -10.99 14.41 3.74
C LEU A 32 -9.94 15.13 4.60
N ALA A 33 -10.35 16.08 5.45
CA ALA A 33 -9.43 16.70 6.40
C ALA A 33 -8.98 15.68 7.47
N LEU A 34 -9.88 14.81 7.93
CA LEU A 34 -9.56 13.72 8.84
C LEU A 34 -8.68 12.67 8.18
N LEU A 35 -8.97 12.28 6.92
CA LEU A 35 -8.11 11.38 6.15
C LEU A 35 -6.69 11.94 6.03
N ARG A 36 -6.56 13.21 5.63
CA ARG A 36 -5.26 13.90 5.50
C ARG A 36 -4.50 13.88 6.82
N HIS A 37 -5.15 14.27 7.91
CA HIS A 37 -4.52 14.26 9.22
C HIS A 37 -4.04 12.86 9.61
N THR A 38 -4.89 11.85 9.42
CA THR A 38 -4.55 10.45 9.73
C THR A 38 -3.35 9.97 8.94
N ILE A 39 -3.30 10.20 7.62
CA ILE A 39 -2.17 9.80 6.77
C ILE A 39 -0.86 10.49 7.23
N SER A 40 -0.94 11.77 7.61
CA SER A 40 0.23 12.53 8.07
C SER A 40 0.77 12.06 9.43
N GLU A 41 -0.10 11.67 10.37
CA GLU A 41 0.32 11.30 11.73
C GLU A 41 0.69 9.81 11.88
N THR A 42 0.22 8.95 10.97
CA THR A 42 0.42 7.49 11.09
C THR A 42 1.65 6.98 10.35
N GLY A 43 2.43 7.85 9.71
CA GLY A 43 3.68 7.45 9.04
C GLY A 43 3.49 6.56 7.82
N VAL A 44 2.33 6.62 7.15
CA VAL A 44 2.03 5.81 5.94
C VAL A 44 3.11 5.99 4.86
N PHE A 45 3.64 7.19 4.71
CA PHE A 45 4.71 7.45 3.74
C PHE A 45 6.04 6.84 4.15
N ASP A 46 6.37 6.83 5.44
CA ASP A 46 7.56 6.15 5.93
C ASP A 46 7.43 4.63 5.74
N GLN A 47 6.24 4.08 6.00
CA GLN A 47 5.92 2.68 5.72
C GLN A 47 6.07 2.34 4.23
N SER A 48 5.74 3.26 3.32
CA SER A 48 5.91 3.03 1.87
C SER A 48 7.37 2.83 1.44
N LEU A 49 8.32 3.22 2.28
CA LEU A 49 9.76 3.04 2.06
C LEU A 49 10.29 1.74 2.68
N ALA A 50 9.47 0.97 3.40
CA ALA A 50 9.87 -0.30 4.02
C ALA A 50 10.53 -1.31 3.06
N PRO A 51 10.17 -1.42 1.77
CA PRO A 51 10.91 -2.30 0.85
C PRO A 51 12.41 -2.01 0.73
N PHE A 52 12.85 -0.76 0.98
CA PHE A 52 14.29 -0.43 1.01
C PHE A 52 15.00 -0.99 2.26
N THR A 53 14.28 -1.18 3.37
CA THR A 53 14.84 -1.72 4.61
C THR A 53 14.70 -3.24 4.68
N LEU A 54 13.74 -3.82 3.97
CA LEU A 54 13.38 -5.25 4.06
C LEU A 54 14.02 -6.14 2.99
N GLY A 55 14.82 -5.60 2.06
CA GLY A 55 15.64 -6.42 1.13
C GLY A 55 15.54 -6.08 -0.36
N GLY A 56 14.79 -5.05 -0.74
CA GLY A 56 14.69 -4.63 -2.15
C GLY A 56 13.77 -5.54 -2.99
N PRO A 57 13.97 -5.62 -4.32
CA PRO A 57 13.05 -6.31 -5.22
C PRO A 57 13.19 -7.85 -5.22
N GLU A 58 14.23 -8.38 -4.57
CA GLU A 58 14.49 -9.82 -4.51
C GLU A 58 13.75 -10.48 -3.33
N PRO A 59 13.39 -11.77 -3.42
CA PRO A 59 12.80 -12.51 -2.30
C PRO A 59 13.71 -12.56 -1.07
N LEU A 60 13.10 -12.68 0.11
CA LEU A 60 13.83 -12.86 1.36
C LEU A 60 14.69 -14.15 1.28
N PRO A 61 16.00 -14.10 1.60
CA PRO A 61 16.85 -15.28 1.48
C PRO A 61 16.44 -16.37 2.49
N PRO A 62 16.71 -17.66 2.21
CA PRO A 62 16.27 -18.77 3.07
C PRO A 62 16.76 -18.67 4.52
N ASP A 63 17.93 -18.09 4.74
CA ASP A 63 18.61 -17.91 6.03
C ASP A 63 18.32 -16.56 6.72
N ALA A 64 17.39 -15.76 6.18
CA ALA A 64 16.99 -14.52 6.82
C ALA A 64 16.45 -14.75 8.24
N ASP A 65 16.62 -13.72 9.08
CA ASP A 65 16.14 -13.70 10.46
C ASP A 65 14.65 -14.14 10.53
N PRO A 66 14.31 -15.18 11.30
CA PRO A 66 12.94 -15.64 11.48
C PRO A 66 11.97 -14.52 11.91
N ALA A 67 12.44 -13.51 12.65
CA ALA A 67 11.61 -12.37 13.05
C ALA A 67 11.23 -11.50 11.84
N VAL A 68 12.15 -11.27 10.90
CA VAL A 68 11.88 -10.54 9.66
C VAL A 68 10.90 -11.31 8.80
N ARG A 69 11.12 -12.62 8.63
CA ARG A 69 10.20 -13.52 7.92
C ARG A 69 8.78 -13.43 8.49
N ALA A 70 8.64 -13.58 9.81
CA ALA A 70 7.35 -13.51 10.48
C ALA A 70 6.66 -12.14 10.32
N ALA A 71 7.43 -11.05 10.34
CA ALA A 71 6.90 -9.70 10.13
C ALA A 71 6.36 -9.50 8.70
N LEU A 72 7.07 -9.99 7.68
CA LEU A 72 6.59 -9.93 6.29
C LEU A 72 5.34 -10.78 6.08
N GLU A 73 5.30 -12.00 6.62
CA GLU A 73 4.11 -12.85 6.57
C GLU A 73 2.91 -12.22 7.27
N HIS A 74 3.13 -11.61 8.44
CA HIS A 74 2.09 -10.88 9.14
C HIS A 74 1.59 -9.69 8.33
N THR A 75 2.50 -8.95 7.70
CA THR A 75 2.16 -7.82 6.82
C THR A 75 1.32 -8.27 5.63
N ASN A 76 1.67 -9.39 4.98
CA ASN A 76 0.86 -9.97 3.90
C ASN A 76 -0.56 -10.31 4.36
N ARG A 77 -0.71 -10.93 5.54
CA ARG A 77 -2.04 -11.25 6.09
C ARG A 77 -2.87 -10.01 6.40
N LEU A 78 -2.24 -8.96 6.94
CA LEU A 78 -2.92 -7.69 7.20
C LEU A 78 -3.36 -7.04 5.89
N ALA A 79 -2.46 -6.98 4.91
CA ALA A 79 -2.74 -6.40 3.60
C ALA A 79 -3.87 -7.14 2.87
N ASP A 80 -3.88 -8.48 2.88
CA ASP A 80 -4.97 -9.27 2.29
C ASP A 80 -6.31 -8.86 2.90
N LYS A 81 -6.40 -8.86 4.23
CA LYS A 81 -7.62 -8.53 4.96
C LYS A 81 -8.06 -7.08 4.71
N ASP A 82 -7.16 -6.10 4.86
CA ASP A 82 -7.50 -4.68 4.75
C ASP A 82 -7.82 -4.28 3.30
N LEU A 83 -7.10 -4.81 2.30
CA LEU A 83 -7.37 -4.55 0.89
C LEU A 83 -8.68 -5.22 0.43
N ASP A 84 -8.98 -6.44 0.87
CA ASP A 84 -10.26 -7.10 0.56
C ASP A 84 -11.45 -6.34 1.17
N GLN A 85 -11.29 -5.78 2.38
CA GLN A 85 -12.29 -4.90 2.99
C GLN A 85 -12.45 -3.58 2.24
N ALA A 86 -11.35 -2.96 1.82
CA ALA A 86 -11.38 -1.73 1.03
C ALA A 86 -12.07 -1.93 -0.33
N LEU A 87 -11.79 -3.04 -1.03
CA LEU A 87 -12.43 -3.36 -2.31
C LEU A 87 -13.92 -3.67 -2.15
N HIS A 88 -14.31 -4.39 -1.09
CA HIS A 88 -15.73 -4.58 -0.76
C HIS A 88 -16.44 -3.25 -0.48
N LEU A 89 -15.81 -2.35 0.29
CA LEU A 89 -16.37 -1.04 0.55
C LEU A 89 -16.49 -0.23 -0.75
N ALA A 90 -15.46 -0.21 -1.59
CA ALA A 90 -15.45 0.48 -2.86
C ALA A 90 -16.59 0.02 -3.78
N ALA A 91 -16.82 -1.29 -3.86
CA ALA A 91 -17.95 -1.85 -4.61
C ALA A 91 -19.31 -1.38 -4.06
N ARG A 92 -19.45 -1.31 -2.72
CA ARG A 92 -20.69 -0.86 -2.07
C ARG A 92 -20.99 0.62 -2.28
N VAL A 93 -19.96 1.48 -2.30
CA VAL A 93 -20.12 2.94 -2.44
C VAL A 93 -19.87 3.46 -3.87
N GLY A 94 -19.58 2.56 -4.81
CA GLY A 94 -19.29 2.89 -6.20
C GLY A 94 -18.01 3.69 -6.40
N ALA A 95 -16.97 3.48 -5.57
CA ALA A 95 -15.69 4.18 -5.70
C ALA A 95 -14.81 3.54 -6.81
N PRO A 96 -14.27 4.33 -7.76
CA PRO A 96 -13.33 3.81 -8.75
C PRO A 96 -11.95 3.59 -8.11
N VAL A 97 -11.54 2.33 -7.98
CA VAL A 97 -10.27 1.95 -7.30
C VAL A 97 -9.38 0.98 -8.11
N PRO A 98 -9.08 1.27 -9.39
CA PRO A 98 -8.28 0.37 -10.22
C PRO A 98 -6.86 0.13 -9.69
N MET A 99 -6.20 1.15 -9.12
CA MET A 99 -4.87 0.98 -8.54
C MET A 99 -4.90 0.09 -7.29
N LEU A 100 -5.86 0.29 -6.37
CA LEU A 100 -6.00 -0.60 -5.21
C LEU A 100 -6.29 -2.05 -5.62
N THR A 101 -7.04 -2.24 -6.72
CA THR A 101 -7.30 -3.58 -7.29
C THR A 101 -6.00 -4.23 -7.75
N GLU A 102 -5.12 -3.49 -8.44
CA GLU A 102 -3.81 -4.01 -8.82
C GLU A 102 -2.89 -4.23 -7.63
N VAL A 103 -2.88 -3.32 -6.65
CA VAL A 103 -2.12 -3.50 -5.41
C VAL A 103 -2.54 -4.81 -4.73
N ARG A 104 -3.84 -5.08 -4.59
CA ARG A 104 -4.33 -6.34 -4.03
C ARG A 104 -3.83 -7.57 -4.78
N ARG A 105 -3.79 -7.50 -6.11
CA ARG A 105 -3.34 -8.60 -6.96
C ARG A 105 -1.84 -8.86 -6.84
N THR A 106 -1.03 -7.82 -6.65
CA THR A 106 0.42 -7.92 -6.72
C THR A 106 1.14 -7.71 -5.38
N PHE A 107 0.43 -7.44 -4.28
CA PHE A 107 1.07 -7.05 -3.01
C PHE A 107 2.11 -8.06 -2.53
N HIS A 108 1.81 -9.36 -2.63
CA HIS A 108 2.73 -10.43 -2.21
C HIS A 108 3.98 -10.50 -3.09
N HIS A 109 3.95 -9.96 -4.32
CA HIS A 109 5.15 -9.80 -5.14
C HIS A 109 6.05 -8.67 -4.66
N SER A 110 5.53 -7.74 -3.85
CA SER A 110 6.29 -6.64 -3.25
C SER A 110 6.78 -6.98 -1.84
N VAL A 111 6.07 -7.87 -1.14
CA VAL A 111 6.41 -8.35 0.21
C VAL A 111 6.68 -9.86 0.11
N ARG A 112 7.81 -10.19 -0.50
CA ARG A 112 8.20 -11.58 -0.79
C ARG A 112 8.84 -12.22 0.43
N VAL A 113 8.23 -13.30 0.90
CA VAL A 113 8.73 -14.15 1.99
C VAL A 113 9.43 -15.37 1.42
#